data_AF-A0AAU6HDR8-F1
#
_entry.id   AF-A0AAU6HDR8-F1
#
_cell.length_a   1.000
_cell.length_b   1.000
_cell.length_c   1.000
_cell.angle_alpha   90.00
_cell.angle_beta   90.00
_cell.angle_gamma   90.00
#
_symmetry.space_group_name_H-M   'P 1'
#
loop_
_entity.id
_entity.type
_entity.pdbx_description
1 polymer ?
#
loop_
_entity_poly.entity_id
_entity_poly.type
_entity_poly.pdbx_seq_one_letter_code
_entity_poly.pdbx_strand_id
1 'polypeptide(L)'
;MTTQAGQREPRESTGVEPIDTDTIRETVRLGLLLSAGPLDRDAMTALHEALRGHVALLLPIARGDADRLWRGGTAWYQRAARLDGIARQAEQPLPVDPFAALVQVQLLARDCEWLLGQSVARADS
;
A
#
# COMPACT_ATOMS: atom_id res chain seq x y z
N MET A 1 -21.24 -18.48 51.56
CA MET A 1 -21.88 -17.82 50.41
C MET A 1 -20.79 -17.19 49.57
N THR A 2 -20.71 -17.63 48.33
CA THR A 2 -19.56 -17.57 47.42
C THR A 2 -19.50 -16.22 46.69
N THR A 3 -18.36 -15.53 46.70
CA THR A 3 -18.12 -14.41 45.78
C THR A 3 -17.18 -14.89 44.67
N GLN A 4 -17.73 -14.86 43.46
CA GLN A 4 -17.16 -15.35 42.21
C GLN A 4 -16.02 -14.46 41.74
N ALA A 5 -14.84 -15.05 41.59
CA ALA A 5 -13.72 -14.46 40.85
C ALA A 5 -14.11 -14.35 39.37
N GLY A 6 -14.50 -13.15 38.94
CA GLY A 6 -14.66 -12.82 37.53
C GLY A 6 -13.28 -12.69 36.89
N GLN A 7 -12.81 -13.80 36.31
CA GLN A 7 -11.67 -13.84 35.41
C GLN A 7 -11.90 -12.83 34.28
N ARG A 8 -11.03 -11.82 34.17
CA ARG A 8 -10.89 -11.06 32.92
C ARG A 8 -10.06 -11.92 31.99
N GLU A 9 -10.73 -12.69 31.16
CA GLU A 9 -10.11 -13.34 30.01
C GLU A 9 -9.40 -12.27 29.17
N PRO A 10 -8.11 -12.43 28.84
CA PRO A 10 -7.49 -11.64 27.79
C PRO A 10 -8.19 -12.05 26.50
N ARG A 11 -9.01 -11.17 25.94
CA ARG A 11 -9.47 -11.38 24.57
C ARG A 11 -8.26 -11.19 23.67
N GLU A 12 -7.71 -12.30 23.22
CA GLU A 12 -6.85 -12.36 22.05
C GLU A 12 -7.64 -11.77 20.89
N SER A 13 -7.41 -10.48 20.62
CA SER A 13 -7.90 -9.84 19.41
C SER A 13 -6.97 -10.23 18.27
N THR A 14 -7.14 -11.44 17.73
CA THR A 14 -6.75 -11.72 16.35
C THR A 14 -7.76 -11.05 15.42
N GLY A 15 -7.89 -9.73 15.54
CA GLY A 15 -8.49 -8.89 14.53
C GLY A 15 -7.34 -8.46 13.63
N VAL A 16 -7.28 -8.99 12.41
CA VAL A 16 -6.59 -8.26 11.35
C VAL A 16 -7.36 -6.94 11.25
N GLU A 17 -6.80 -5.88 11.82
CA GLU A 17 -7.41 -4.57 11.75
C GLU A 17 -7.63 -4.27 10.27
N PRO A 18 -8.87 -3.90 9.87
CA PRO A 18 -9.16 -3.65 8.47
C PRO A 18 -8.18 -2.58 7.98
N ILE A 19 -7.57 -2.82 6.82
CA ILE A 19 -6.63 -1.89 6.22
C ILE A 19 -7.31 -0.53 6.14
N ASP A 20 -6.66 0.48 6.73
CA ASP A 20 -7.15 1.85 6.72
C ASP A 20 -7.01 2.43 5.31
N THR A 21 -8.04 2.18 4.50
CA THR A 21 -8.08 2.62 3.11
C THR A 21 -8.16 4.14 2.99
N ASP A 22 -8.71 4.84 3.98
CA ASP A 22 -8.84 6.29 3.96
C ASP A 22 -7.47 6.96 4.15
N THR A 23 -6.66 6.47 5.09
CA THR A 23 -5.27 6.90 5.26
C THR A 23 -4.43 6.65 4.00
N ILE A 24 -4.61 5.49 3.35
CA ILE A 24 -3.92 5.19 2.09
C ILE A 24 -4.36 6.15 0.98
N ARG A 25 -5.67 6.40 0.81
CA ARG A 25 -6.20 7.33 -0.19
C ARG A 25 -5.68 8.74 0.02
N GLU A 26 -5.63 9.21 1.25
CA GLU A 26 -5.12 10.54 1.56
C GLU A 26 -3.61 10.63 1.26
N THR A 27 -2.83 9.61 1.64
CA THR A 27 -1.39 9.57 1.33
C THR A 27 -1.14 9.57 -0.19
N VAL A 28 -1.92 8.80 -0.95
CA VAL A 28 -1.89 8.80 -2.42
C VAL A 28 -2.22 10.19 -2.97
N ARG A 29 -3.30 10.80 -2.49
CA ARG A 29 -3.72 12.15 -2.92
C ARG A 29 -2.60 13.17 -2.67
N LEU A 30 -1.98 13.16 -1.49
CA LEU A 30 -0.87 14.06 -1.16
C LEU A 30 0.34 13.82 -2.08
N GLY A 31 0.71 12.56 -2.35
CA GLY A 31 1.78 12.21 -3.27
C GLY A 31 1.53 12.68 -4.71
N LEU A 32 0.28 12.60 -5.19
CA LEU A 32 -0.12 13.05 -6.53
C LEU A 32 -0.25 14.58 -6.64
N LEU A 33 -0.67 15.26 -5.57
CA LEU A 33 -0.79 16.72 -5.52
C LEU A 33 0.54 17.42 -5.27
N LEU A 34 1.60 16.67 -4.92
CA LEU A 34 2.93 17.21 -4.81
C LEU A 34 3.32 17.88 -6.13
N SER A 35 3.43 19.20 -6.11
CA SER A 35 3.69 20.02 -7.28
C SER A 35 5.12 20.52 -7.27
N ALA A 36 5.64 20.90 -8.44
CA ALA A 36 6.98 21.47 -8.62
C ALA A 36 7.11 22.92 -8.10
N GLY A 37 6.41 23.25 -7.00
CA GLY A 37 6.76 24.40 -6.16
C GLY A 37 8.13 24.19 -5.51
N PRO A 38 8.45 24.85 -4.38
CA PRO A 38 9.68 24.52 -3.66
C PRO A 38 9.71 23.00 -3.40
N LEU A 39 10.69 22.32 -3.99
CA LEU A 39 10.83 20.86 -3.90
C LEU A 39 11.29 20.52 -2.47
N ASP A 40 10.31 20.40 -1.57
CA ASP A 40 10.52 20.07 -0.18
C ASP A 40 10.97 18.62 -0.04
N ARG A 41 12.26 18.46 0.27
CA ARG A 41 12.90 17.16 0.41
C ARG A 41 12.34 16.37 1.59
N ASP A 42 12.00 17.03 2.70
CA ASP A 42 11.52 16.35 3.89
C ASP A 42 10.09 15.84 3.63
N ALA A 43 9.25 16.66 2.98
CA ALA A 43 7.93 16.22 2.54
C ALA A 43 8.00 15.04 1.55
N MET A 44 8.89 15.09 0.55
CA MET A 44 9.10 13.97 -0.38
C MET A 44 9.58 12.70 0.34
N THR A 45 10.47 12.84 1.33
CA THR A 45 10.98 11.72 2.11
C THR A 45 9.88 11.09 2.97
N ALA A 46 9.10 11.90 3.67
CA ALA A 46 7.98 11.42 4.48
C ALA A 46 6.92 10.70 3.62
N LEU A 47 6.56 11.28 2.47
CA LEU A 47 5.61 10.66 1.54
C LEU A 47 6.16 9.37 0.94
N HIS A 48 7.44 9.33 0.57
CA HIS A 48 8.08 8.12 0.05
C HIS A 48 8.01 6.97 1.06
N GLU A 49 8.39 7.21 2.31
CA GLU A 49 8.33 6.20 3.36
C GLU A 49 6.91 5.73 3.65
N ALA A 50 5.95 6.66 3.74
CA ALA A 50 4.55 6.32 3.97
C ALA A 50 3.98 5.45 2.82
N LEU A 51 4.23 5.84 1.56
CA LEU A 51 3.79 5.09 0.39
C LEU A 51 4.46 3.71 0.31
N ARG A 52 5.75 3.59 0.66
CA ARG A 52 6.42 2.28 0.76
C ARG A 52 5.77 1.37 1.80
N GLY A 53 5.42 1.93 2.96
CA GLY A 53 4.67 1.22 3.99
C GLY A 53 3.33 0.70 3.44
N HIS A 54 2.58 1.54 2.73
CA HIS A 54 1.31 1.16 2.12
C HIS A 54 1.46 0.09 1.03
N VAL A 55 2.49 0.17 0.17
CA VAL A 55 2.80 -0.90 -0.79
C VAL A 55 3.08 -2.21 -0.06
N ALA A 56 3.89 -2.20 1.01
CA ALA A 56 4.21 -3.41 1.77
C ALA A 56 2.97 -4.08 2.38
N LEU A 57 1.95 -3.29 2.75
CA LEU A 57 0.67 -3.78 3.24
C LEU A 57 -0.22 -4.35 2.12
N LEU A 58 -0.32 -3.66 0.99
CA LEU A 58 -1.24 -4.01 -0.10
C LEU A 58 -0.71 -5.12 -1.03
N LEU A 59 0.61 -5.20 -1.21
CA LEU A 59 1.22 -6.10 -2.18
C LEU A 59 0.95 -7.59 -1.91
N PRO A 60 1.02 -8.12 -0.67
CA PRO A 60 0.69 -9.51 -0.38
C PRO A 60 -0.76 -9.87 -0.74
N ILE A 61 -1.69 -8.94 -0.51
CA ILE A 61 -3.12 -9.12 -0.81
C ILE A 61 -3.31 -9.18 -2.33
N ALA A 62 -2.74 -8.22 -3.06
CA ALA A 62 -2.84 -8.18 -4.51
C ALA A 62 -2.18 -9.39 -5.19
N ARG A 63 -1.12 -9.97 -4.58
CA ARG A 63 -0.49 -11.23 -5.00
C ARG A 63 -1.38 -12.44 -4.74
N GLY A 64 -1.92 -12.59 -3.53
CA GLY A 64 -2.88 -13.66 -3.22
C GLY A 64 -4.10 -13.64 -4.15
N ASP A 65 -4.49 -12.45 -4.57
CA ASP A 65 -5.56 -12.24 -5.54
C ASP A 65 -5.18 -12.60 -6.97
N ALA A 66 -3.96 -12.27 -7.39
CA ALA A 66 -3.43 -12.67 -8.69
C ALA A 66 -3.32 -14.20 -8.80
N ASP A 67 -2.98 -14.89 -7.72
CA ASP A 67 -2.88 -16.34 -7.66
C ASP A 67 -4.21 -17.09 -7.84
N ARG A 68 -5.34 -16.39 -7.66
CA ARG A 68 -6.68 -16.92 -7.96
C ARG A 68 -7.02 -16.87 -9.45
N LEU A 69 -6.26 -16.12 -10.25
CA LEU A 69 -6.38 -16.15 -11.71
C LEU A 69 -5.77 -17.45 -12.25
N TRP A 70 -6.25 -17.88 -13.42
CA TRP A 70 -5.70 -19.06 -14.08
C TRP A 70 -4.23 -18.84 -14.45
N ARG A 71 -3.34 -19.56 -13.77
CA ARG A 71 -1.89 -19.58 -13.99
C ARG A 71 -1.61 -20.20 -15.36
N GLY A 72 -1.40 -19.35 -16.37
CA GLY A 72 -1.26 -19.75 -17.78
C GLY A 72 -1.88 -18.76 -18.75
N GLY A 73 -2.80 -17.91 -18.28
CA GLY A 73 -3.37 -16.83 -19.07
C GLY A 73 -2.45 -15.61 -19.12
N THR A 74 -2.54 -14.85 -20.22
CA THR A 74 -1.83 -13.57 -20.39
C THR A 74 -2.14 -12.57 -19.26
N ALA A 75 -3.39 -12.56 -18.76
CA ALA A 75 -3.80 -11.72 -17.65
C ALA A 75 -3.04 -12.03 -16.34
N TRP A 76 -2.73 -13.31 -16.07
CA TRP A 76 -1.92 -13.68 -14.91
C TRP A 76 -0.49 -13.17 -15.05
N TYR A 77 0.16 -13.39 -16.20
CA TYR A 77 1.52 -12.91 -16.44
C TYR A 77 1.65 -11.39 -16.36
N GLN A 78 0.70 -10.66 -16.96
CA GLN A 78 0.68 -9.19 -16.90
C GLN A 78 0.52 -8.69 -15.47
N ARG A 79 -0.38 -9.30 -14.69
CA ARG A 79 -0.59 -8.93 -13.29
C ARG A 79 0.62 -9.25 -12.42
N ALA A 80 1.20 -10.44 -12.56
CA ALA A 80 2.40 -10.83 -11.84
C ALA A 80 3.58 -9.89 -12.15
N ALA A 81 3.83 -9.60 -13.43
CA ALA A 81 4.89 -8.69 -13.85
C ALA A 81 4.68 -7.27 -13.30
N ARG A 82 3.43 -6.76 -13.28
CA ARG A 82 3.13 -5.46 -12.67
C ARG A 82 3.42 -5.46 -11.18
N LEU A 83 2.99 -6.49 -10.45
CA LEU A 83 3.23 -6.62 -9.01
C LEU A 83 4.72 -6.70 -8.67
N ASP A 84 5.51 -7.42 -9.46
CA ASP A 84 6.96 -7.49 -9.28
C ASP A 84 7.64 -6.16 -9.61
N GLY A 85 7.17 -5.45 -10.62
CA GLY A 85 7.62 -4.09 -10.92
C GLY A 85 7.36 -3.13 -9.76
N ILE A 86 6.15 -3.17 -9.18
CA ILE A 86 5.79 -2.36 -8.00
C ILE A 86 6.69 -2.72 -6.82
N ALA A 87 6.91 -4.00 -6.55
CA ALA A 87 7.78 -4.46 -5.46
C ALA A 87 9.19 -3.88 -5.60
N ARG A 88 9.79 -4.02 -6.79
CA ARG A 88 11.13 -3.52 -7.08
C ARG A 88 11.23 -2.00 -6.97
N GLN A 89 10.20 -1.27 -7.41
CA GLN A 89 10.15 0.18 -7.30
C GLN A 89 10.03 0.62 -5.84
N ALA A 90 9.18 -0.05 -5.08
CA ALA A 90 9.00 0.20 -3.65
C ALA A 90 10.23 -0.15 -2.83
N GLU A 91 11.19 -0.92 -3.35
CA GLU A 91 12.48 -1.16 -2.70
C GLU A 91 13.51 -0.05 -3.00
N GLN A 92 13.34 0.74 -4.07
CA GLN A 92 14.31 1.78 -4.43
C GLN A 92 14.36 2.91 -3.39
N PRO A 93 15.57 3.38 -3.02
CA PRO A 93 15.71 4.57 -2.18
C PRO A 93 15.21 5.81 -2.93
N LEU A 94 14.89 6.87 -2.18
CA LEU A 94 14.53 8.14 -2.79
C LEU A 94 15.77 8.78 -3.46
N PRO A 95 15.70 9.21 -4.73
CA PRO A 95 16.81 9.84 -5.43
C PRO A 95 17.28 11.11 -4.72
N VAL A 96 18.55 11.47 -4.93
CA VAL A 96 19.10 12.74 -4.42
C VAL A 96 18.57 13.93 -5.22
N ASP A 97 18.42 13.74 -6.54
CA ASP A 97 17.87 14.76 -7.43
C ASP A 97 16.41 15.08 -7.07
N PRO A 98 16.06 16.34 -6.78
CA PRO A 98 14.73 16.72 -6.33
C PRO A 98 13.61 16.40 -7.33
N PHE A 99 13.88 16.54 -8.64
CA PHE A 99 12.86 16.25 -9.66
C PHE A 99 12.65 14.74 -9.80
N ALA A 100 13.73 13.96 -9.84
CA ALA A 100 13.65 12.51 -9.84
C ALA A 100 12.95 11.99 -8.56
N ALA A 101 13.19 12.61 -7.41
CA ALA A 101 12.50 12.30 -6.16
C ALA A 101 10.98 12.57 -6.25
N LEU A 102 10.59 13.73 -6.78
CA LEU A 102 9.18 14.05 -7.02
C LEU A 102 8.53 13.02 -7.94
N VAL A 103 9.18 12.69 -9.07
CA VAL A 103 8.68 11.68 -10.02
C VAL A 103 8.52 10.33 -9.34
N GLN A 104 9.49 9.89 -8.54
CA GLN A 104 9.44 8.61 -7.85
C GLN A 104 8.30 8.54 -6.82
N VAL A 105 8.09 9.61 -6.03
CA VAL A 105 6.94 9.70 -5.10
C VAL A 105 5.62 9.60 -5.86
N GLN A 106 5.48 10.32 -6.98
CA GLN A 106 4.25 10.26 -7.78
C GLN A 106 4.04 8.90 -8.47
N LEU A 107 5.10 8.22 -8.90
CA LEU A 107 5.00 6.86 -9.44
C LEU A 107 4.56 5.87 -8.37
N LEU A 108 5.13 5.97 -7.17
CA LEU A 108 4.76 5.10 -6.05
C LEU A 108 3.33 5.37 -5.55
N ALA A 109 2.87 6.62 -5.61
CA ALA A 109 1.48 6.99 -5.32
C ALA A 109 0.50 6.34 -6.32
N ARG A 110 0.83 6.34 -7.62
CA ARG A 110 0.01 5.65 -8.65
C ARG A 110 -0.01 4.14 -8.46
N ASP A 111 1.11 3.56 -8.03
CA ASP A 111 1.16 2.13 -7.71
C ASP A 111 0.30 1.78 -6.50
N CYS A 112 0.33 2.61 -5.45
CA CYS A 112 -0.58 2.46 -4.31
C CYS A 112 -2.04 2.59 -4.73
N GLU A 113 -2.38 3.58 -5.57
CA GLU A 113 -3.74 3.74 -6.11
C GLU A 113 -4.21 2.50 -6.87
N TRP A 114 -3.36 1.97 -7.75
CA TRP A 114 -3.66 0.76 -8.51
C TRP A 114 -3.88 -0.45 -7.60
N LEU A 115 -3.01 -0.65 -6.59
CA LEU A 115 -3.14 -1.73 -5.61
C LEU A 115 -4.42 -1.62 -4.77
N LEU A 116 -4.77 -0.40 -4.36
CA LEU A 116 -5.99 -0.14 -3.62
C LEU A 116 -7.23 -0.44 -4.46
N GLY A 117 -7.25 -0.03 -5.73
CA GLY A 117 -8.32 -0.35 -6.67
C GLY A 117 -8.55 -1.86 -6.83
N GLN A 118 -7.48 -2.65 -6.82
CA GLN A 118 -7.59 -4.12 -6.85
C GLN A 118 -8.21 -4.70 -5.57
N SER A 119 -7.99 -4.04 -4.43
CA SER A 119 -8.45 -4.50 -3.11
C SER A 119 -9.92 -4.12 -2.86
N VAL A 120 -10.34 -2.92 -3.26
CA VAL A 120 -11.70 -2.40 -3.03
C VAL A 120 -12.72 -2.99 -3.99
N ALA A 121 -12.39 -3.17 -5.28
CA ALA A 121 -13.32 -3.77 -6.26
C ALA A 121 -13.81 -5.19 -5.85
N ARG A 122 -13.13 -5.80 -4.88
CA ARG A 122 -13.44 -7.12 -4.33
C ARG A 122 -14.28 -7.10 -3.06
N ALA A 123 -14.38 -5.97 -2.37
CA ALA A 123 -15.26 -5.81 -1.21
C ALA A 123 -16.72 -5.56 -1.63
N ASP A 124 -16.91 -5.04 -2.84
CA ASP A 124 -18.22 -4.70 -3.42
C ASP A 124 -18.81 -5.81 -4.33
N SER A 125 -18.13 -6.96 -4.45
CA SER A 125 -18.55 -8.13 -5.27
C SER A 125 -18.83 -9.35 -4.42
#